data_AF-A0A645FWE5-F1
#
_entry.id   AF-A0A645FWE5-F1
#
_cell.length_a   1.000
_cell.length_b   1.000
_cell.length_c   1.000
_cell.angle_alpha   90.00
_cell.angle_beta   90.00
_cell.angle_gamma   90.00
#
_symmetry.space_group_name_H-M   'P 1'
#
loop_
_entity.id
_entity.type
_entity.pdbx_description
1 polymer ?
#
loop_
_entity_poly.entity_id
_entity_poly.type
_entity_poly.pdbx_seq_one_letter_code
_entity_poly.pdbx_strand_id
1 'polypeptide(L)'
;MGISIAGLCVFGFAVGAGVSGVLRLHLPIGVGIAAFIALFTLWQQNSIINKKAVIKAYQKGAMDMFKTIPVEEQTLFCAQMSQKHYSQSVYQESQTPFPTKVIIGPEYWVYRNAVTSFFVKSSHIARAYLRQTNARVTYEKASSNVKKNVAIGVELVVEYREGSEASKSSEIAMYFDNNGQAAPVLSLIQKHCPHIVIK
;
A
#
# COMPACT_ATOMS: atom_id res chain seq x y z
N MET A 1 14.89 28.96 -3.50
CA MET A 1 14.35 29.77 -4.62
C MET A 1 15.28 30.91 -5.02
N GLY A 2 15.85 31.69 -4.08
CA GLY A 2 16.79 32.77 -4.42
C GLY A 2 18.12 32.35 -5.06
N ILE A 3 18.60 31.13 -4.78
CA ILE A 3 19.89 30.62 -5.27
C ILE A 3 19.90 30.41 -6.80
N SER A 4 18.77 29.97 -7.37
CA SER A 4 18.63 29.74 -8.82
C SER A 4 18.64 31.06 -9.61
N ILE A 5 17.96 32.08 -9.06
CA ILE A 5 17.87 33.42 -9.65
C ILE A 5 19.22 34.15 -9.51
N ALA A 6 19.83 34.10 -8.32
CA ALA A 6 21.14 34.68 -8.09
C ALA A 6 22.23 34.00 -8.91
N GLY A 7 22.20 32.66 -9.02
CA GLY A 7 23.18 31.88 -9.78
C GLY A 7 23.19 32.18 -11.27
N LEU A 8 22.01 32.28 -11.91
CA LEU A 8 21.89 32.62 -13.34
C LEU A 8 22.26 34.07 -13.64
N CYS A 9 21.96 35.00 -12.73
CA CYS A 9 22.40 36.39 -12.86
C CYS A 9 23.92 36.53 -12.73
N VAL A 10 24.54 35.85 -11.76
CA VAL A 10 26.01 35.83 -11.58
C VAL A 10 26.70 35.17 -12.78
N PHE A 11 26.14 34.07 -13.30
CA PHE A 11 26.67 33.39 -14.48
C PHE A 11 26.58 34.27 -15.74
N GLY A 12 25.48 35.01 -15.92
CA GLY A 12 25.30 35.98 -17.01
C GLY A 12 26.32 37.12 -16.97
N PHE A 13 26.61 37.65 -15.79
CA PHE A 13 27.68 38.64 -15.62
C PHE A 13 29.08 38.04 -15.84
N ALA A 14 29.32 36.79 -15.42
CA ALA A 14 30.61 36.11 -15.57
C ALA A 14 30.98 35.81 -17.03
N VAL A 15 29.99 35.60 -17.91
CA VAL A 15 30.21 35.42 -19.36
C VAL A 15 30.28 36.76 -20.13
N GLY A 16 30.36 37.89 -19.42
CA GLY A 16 30.54 39.22 -20.02
C GLY A 16 29.27 39.86 -20.58
N ALA A 17 28.07 39.34 -20.25
CA ALA A 17 26.83 39.97 -20.69
C ALA A 17 26.65 41.31 -19.94
N GLY A 18 26.42 42.38 -20.68
CA GLY A 18 26.09 43.68 -20.10
C GLY A 18 24.80 43.61 -19.26
N VAL A 19 24.63 44.58 -18.35
CA VAL A 19 23.48 44.66 -17.40
C VAL A 19 22.13 44.45 -18.10
N SER A 20 21.95 44.99 -19.31
CA SER A 20 20.75 44.82 -20.12
C SER A 20 20.51 43.36 -20.56
N GLY A 21 21.56 42.61 -20.91
CA GLY A 21 21.47 41.20 -21.31
C GLY A 21 21.21 40.25 -20.14
N VAL A 22 21.72 40.57 -18.95
CA VAL A 22 21.41 39.83 -17.73
C VAL A 22 19.94 40.05 -17.32
N LEU A 23 19.47 41.30 -17.36
CA LEU A 23 18.08 41.65 -17.03
C LEU A 23 17.04 41.14 -18.05
N ARG A 24 17.35 41.16 -19.35
CA ARG A 24 16.41 40.74 -20.40
C ARG A 24 16.40 39.26 -20.70
N LEU A 25 17.49 38.54 -20.45
CA LEU A 25 17.62 37.13 -20.82
C LEU A 25 17.73 36.23 -19.59
N HIS A 26 18.70 36.49 -18.71
CA HIS A 26 19.04 35.57 -17.63
C HIS A 26 18.07 35.66 -16.45
N LEU A 27 17.54 36.86 -16.17
CA LEU A 27 16.53 37.08 -15.13
C LEU A 27 15.19 36.40 -15.45
N PRO A 28 14.56 36.57 -16.64
CA PRO A 28 13.31 35.86 -16.95
C PRO A 28 13.49 34.34 -17.07
N ILE A 29 14.65 33.86 -17.57
CA ILE A 29 14.96 32.42 -17.57
C ILE A 29 15.08 31.88 -16.14
N GLY A 30 15.79 32.59 -15.26
CA GLY A 30 15.91 32.22 -13.84
C GLY A 30 14.57 32.24 -13.10
N VAL A 31 13.71 33.21 -13.39
CA VAL A 31 12.34 33.27 -12.87
C VAL A 31 11.51 32.11 -13.40
N GLY A 32 11.62 31.77 -14.68
CA GLY A 32 10.93 30.62 -15.28
C GLY A 32 11.31 29.29 -14.64
N ILE A 33 12.61 29.05 -14.41
CA ILE A 33 13.11 27.84 -13.74
C ILE A 33 12.66 27.82 -12.27
N ALA A 34 12.71 28.95 -11.56
CA ALA A 34 12.23 29.03 -10.19
C ALA A 34 10.73 28.76 -10.08
N ALA A 35 9.93 29.28 -11.01
CA ALA A 35 8.50 29.01 -11.10
C ALA A 35 8.21 27.54 -11.42
N PHE A 36 8.98 26.93 -12.32
CA PHE A 36 8.88 25.51 -12.64
C PHE A 36 9.21 24.62 -11.44
N ILE A 37 10.30 24.90 -10.73
CA ILE A 37 10.66 24.17 -9.51
C ILE A 37 9.59 24.36 -8.43
N ALA A 38 9.05 25.57 -8.25
CA ALA A 38 7.98 25.82 -7.29
C ALA A 38 6.68 25.09 -7.65
N LEU A 39 6.28 25.10 -8.92
CA LEU A 39 5.14 24.34 -9.40
C LEU A 39 5.36 22.84 -9.19
N PHE A 40 6.55 22.32 -9.51
CA PHE A 40 6.89 20.92 -9.32
C PHE A 40 6.86 20.51 -7.83
N THR A 41 7.41 21.34 -6.93
CA THR A 41 7.38 21.05 -5.49
C THR A 41 5.98 21.17 -4.89
N LEU A 42 5.17 22.14 -5.33
CA LEU A 42 3.76 22.24 -4.94
C LEU A 42 2.94 21.04 -5.43
N TRP A 43 3.22 20.57 -6.64
CA TRP A 43 2.57 19.38 -7.20
C TRP A 43 2.95 18.11 -6.42
N GLN A 44 4.23 17.98 -6.03
CA GLN A 44 4.65 16.90 -5.15
C GLN A 44 4.04 17.03 -3.74
N GLN A 45 3.92 18.22 -3.17
CA GLN A 45 3.30 18.42 -1.86
C GLN A 45 1.80 18.04 -1.84
N ASN A 46 1.05 18.34 -2.90
CA ASN A 46 -0.36 17.90 -3.02
C ASN A 46 -0.49 16.37 -3.02
N SER A 47 0.49 15.64 -3.56
CA SER A 47 0.52 14.17 -3.46
C SER A 47 0.79 13.65 -2.03
N ILE A 48 1.53 14.42 -1.22
CA ILE A 48 1.90 14.08 0.17
C ILE A 48 0.78 14.45 1.15
N ILE A 49 0.05 15.56 0.92
CA ILE A 49 -1.10 15.97 1.74
C ILE A 49 -2.20 14.88 1.71
N ASN A 50 -2.37 14.21 0.57
CA ASN A 50 -3.31 13.11 0.44
C ASN A 50 -2.92 11.90 1.33
N LYS A 51 -1.63 11.69 1.61
CA LYS A 51 -1.21 10.59 2.52
C LYS A 51 -1.77 10.75 3.93
N LYS A 52 -1.83 11.98 4.47
CA LYS A 52 -2.40 12.23 5.80
C LYS A 52 -3.91 12.00 5.81
N ALA A 53 -4.62 12.41 4.76
CA ALA A 53 -6.05 12.15 4.61
C ALA A 53 -6.34 10.65 4.48
N VAL A 54 -5.54 9.93 3.69
CA VAL A 54 -5.61 8.47 3.57
C VAL A 54 -5.30 7.80 4.90
N ILE A 55 -4.28 8.23 5.65
CA ILE A 55 -3.98 7.70 7.00
C ILE A 55 -5.15 7.95 7.98
N LYS A 56 -5.81 9.11 7.89
CA LYS A 56 -6.94 9.44 8.77
C LYS A 56 -8.20 8.64 8.41
N ALA A 57 -8.53 8.53 7.12
CA ALA A 57 -9.61 7.68 6.64
C ALA A 57 -9.33 6.20 6.99
N TYR A 58 -8.06 5.79 6.87
CA TYR A 58 -7.56 4.49 7.27
C TYR A 58 -7.75 4.22 8.77
N GLN A 59 -7.33 5.14 9.65
CA GLN A 59 -7.48 4.99 11.10
C GLN A 59 -8.96 4.91 11.49
N LYS A 60 -9.79 5.74 10.85
CA LYS A 60 -11.23 5.71 11.04
C LYS A 60 -11.82 4.35 10.64
N GLY A 61 -11.48 3.81 9.48
CA GLY A 61 -11.97 2.50 9.03
C GLY A 61 -11.56 1.35 9.97
N ALA A 62 -10.30 1.34 10.41
CA ALA A 62 -9.83 0.35 11.38
C ALA A 62 -10.55 0.47 12.74
N MET A 63 -10.78 1.69 13.22
CA MET A 63 -11.54 1.93 14.46
C MET A 63 -13.02 1.55 14.31
N ASP A 64 -13.63 1.87 13.19
CA ASP A 64 -15.04 1.56 12.93
C ASP A 64 -15.24 0.05 12.85
N MET A 65 -14.33 -0.70 12.19
CA MET A 65 -14.35 -2.17 12.24
C MET A 65 -14.12 -2.71 13.66
N PHE A 66 -13.16 -2.16 14.40
CA PHE A 66 -12.92 -2.60 15.78
C PHE A 66 -14.14 -2.40 16.68
N LYS A 67 -14.89 -1.30 16.50
CA LYS A 67 -16.13 -1.03 17.24
C LYS A 67 -17.27 -1.99 16.91
N THR A 68 -17.28 -2.58 15.72
CA THR A 68 -18.31 -3.57 15.34
C THR A 68 -18.09 -4.95 15.95
N ILE A 69 -16.88 -5.22 16.44
CA ILE A 69 -16.52 -6.49 17.08
C ILE A 69 -17.06 -6.49 18.53
N PRO A 70 -17.64 -7.60 19.04
CA PRO A 70 -18.09 -7.70 20.43
C PRO A 70 -16.99 -7.36 21.44
N VAL A 71 -17.37 -6.79 22.60
CA VAL A 71 -16.42 -6.33 23.63
C VAL A 71 -15.51 -7.46 24.13
N GLU A 72 -16.04 -8.68 24.25
CA GLU A 72 -15.27 -9.88 24.64
C GLU A 72 -14.20 -10.25 23.61
N GLU A 73 -14.47 -10.03 22.33
CA GLU A 73 -13.52 -10.28 21.25
C GLU A 73 -12.44 -9.19 21.19
N GLN A 74 -12.81 -7.94 21.47
CA GLN A 74 -11.88 -6.84 21.61
C GLN A 74 -10.87 -7.07 22.74
N THR A 75 -11.29 -7.63 23.88
CA THR A 75 -10.39 -7.91 25.00
C THR A 75 -9.41 -9.04 24.67
N LEU A 76 -9.86 -10.11 23.99
CA LEU A 76 -8.98 -11.17 23.50
C LEU A 76 -7.95 -10.65 22.49
N PHE A 77 -8.38 -9.80 21.56
CA PHE A 77 -7.48 -9.13 20.63
C PHE A 77 -6.44 -8.26 21.36
N CYS A 78 -6.89 -7.41 22.29
CA CYS A 78 -6.00 -6.57 23.09
C CYS A 78 -5.02 -7.39 23.95
N ALA A 79 -5.46 -8.53 24.50
CA ALA A 79 -4.62 -9.45 25.25
C ALA A 79 -3.54 -10.09 24.35
N GLN A 80 -3.92 -10.56 23.15
CA GLN A 80 -2.97 -11.08 22.16
C GLN A 80 -1.90 -10.03 21.82
N MET A 81 -2.33 -8.78 21.60
CA MET A 81 -1.44 -7.67 21.24
C MET A 81 -0.53 -7.26 22.39
N SER A 82 -1.03 -7.21 23.63
CA SER A 82 -0.26 -6.83 24.82
C SER A 82 0.77 -7.88 25.20
N GLN A 83 0.42 -9.16 25.07
CA GLN A 83 1.31 -10.30 25.31
C GLN A 83 2.31 -10.52 24.17
N LYS A 84 2.20 -9.76 23.07
CA LYS A 84 2.99 -9.95 21.84
C LYS A 84 2.91 -11.37 21.30
N HIS A 85 1.79 -12.05 21.53
CA HIS A 85 1.56 -13.41 21.06
C HIS A 85 1.07 -13.39 19.61
N TYR A 86 1.89 -12.83 18.73
CA TYR A 86 1.62 -12.72 17.30
C TYR A 86 2.93 -12.65 16.53
N SER A 87 2.87 -12.80 15.23
CA SER A 87 3.97 -12.48 14.33
C SER A 87 3.48 -11.56 13.23
N GLN A 88 4.34 -10.66 12.78
CA GLN A 88 4.02 -9.68 11.75
C GLN A 88 4.93 -9.87 10.53
N SER A 89 4.35 -9.71 9.35
CA SER A 89 5.04 -9.56 8.08
C SER A 89 4.70 -8.19 7.50
N VAL A 90 5.69 -7.51 6.92
CA VAL A 90 5.53 -6.20 6.29
C VAL A 90 6.21 -6.24 4.94
N TYR A 91 5.50 -5.84 3.89
CA TYR A 91 6.04 -5.76 2.54
C TYR A 91 5.48 -4.55 1.79
N GLN A 92 6.21 -4.12 0.76
CA GLN A 92 5.78 -3.02 -0.10
C GLN A 92 5.12 -3.61 -1.35
N GLU A 93 3.87 -3.22 -1.61
CA GLU A 93 3.22 -3.48 -2.89
C GLU A 93 3.72 -2.47 -3.93
N SER A 94 3.94 -2.94 -5.14
CA SER A 94 4.45 -2.16 -6.27
C SER A 94 3.54 -0.99 -6.66
N GLN A 95 2.23 -1.12 -6.45
CA GLN A 95 1.23 -0.13 -6.88
C GLN A 95 0.78 0.82 -5.77
N THR A 96 1.21 0.62 -4.52
CA THR A 96 0.72 1.43 -3.41
C THR A 96 1.88 2.08 -2.65
N PRO A 97 1.71 3.34 -2.17
CA PRO A 97 2.76 4.03 -1.41
C PRO A 97 2.80 3.62 0.07
N PHE A 98 1.92 2.71 0.50
CA PHE A 98 1.79 2.28 1.89
C PHE A 98 2.17 0.81 2.00
N PRO A 99 3.02 0.43 2.96
CA PRO A 99 3.38 -0.97 3.13
C PRO A 99 2.17 -1.76 3.59
N THR A 100 2.04 -2.96 3.02
CA THR A 100 1.07 -3.95 3.45
C THR A 100 1.61 -4.66 4.68
N LYS A 101 0.74 -4.76 5.69
CA LYS A 101 1.03 -5.31 6.99
C LYS A 101 0.11 -6.49 7.25
N VAL A 102 0.71 -7.61 7.61
CA VAL A 102 -0.01 -8.83 7.98
C VAL A 102 0.41 -9.21 9.38
N ILE A 103 -0.54 -9.31 10.30
CA ILE A 103 -0.35 -9.77 11.66
C ILE A 103 -1.11 -11.07 11.79
N ILE A 104 -0.41 -12.12 12.21
CA ILE A 104 -0.97 -13.45 12.41
C ILE A 104 -0.74 -13.81 13.87
N GLY A 105 -1.83 -14.06 14.59
CA GLY A 105 -1.81 -14.57 15.95
C GLY A 105 -2.80 -15.73 16.11
N PRO A 106 -2.76 -16.41 17.27
CA PRO A 106 -3.59 -17.58 17.52
C PRO A 106 -5.10 -17.24 17.54
N GLU A 107 -5.47 -16.06 18.02
CA GLU A 107 -6.88 -15.64 18.15
C GLU A 107 -7.35 -14.81 16.95
N TYR A 108 -6.52 -13.88 16.49
CA TYR A 108 -6.87 -12.93 15.43
C TYR A 108 -5.75 -12.69 14.44
N TRP A 109 -6.15 -12.57 13.18
CA TRP A 109 -5.34 -12.10 12.08
C TRP A 109 -5.78 -10.70 11.68
N VAL A 110 -4.80 -9.88 11.33
CA VAL A 110 -5.02 -8.54 10.78
C VAL A 110 -4.29 -8.45 9.47
N TYR A 111 -5.03 -8.26 8.39
CA TYR A 111 -4.46 -7.89 7.11
C TYR A 111 -4.75 -6.43 6.83
N ARG A 112 -3.74 -5.71 6.34
CA ARG A 112 -3.83 -4.29 6.09
C ARG A 112 -3.02 -3.94 4.86
N ASN A 113 -3.65 -3.43 3.82
CA ASN A 113 -2.96 -2.75 2.71
C ASN A 113 -3.45 -1.30 2.57
N ALA A 114 -3.12 -0.65 1.47
CA ALA A 114 -3.51 0.74 1.22
C ALA A 114 -5.03 0.93 1.05
N VAL A 115 -5.77 -0.10 0.66
CA VAL A 115 -7.17 -0.02 0.21
C VAL A 115 -8.13 -0.75 1.16
N THR A 116 -7.66 -1.81 1.81
CA THR A 116 -8.47 -2.76 2.56
C THR A 116 -7.81 -3.09 3.91
N SER A 117 -8.65 -3.37 4.89
CA SER A 117 -8.24 -3.86 6.19
C SER A 117 -9.23 -4.92 6.65
N PHE A 118 -8.71 -6.06 7.09
CA PHE A 118 -9.52 -7.18 7.53
C PHE A 118 -9.07 -7.60 8.93
N PHE A 119 -10.06 -7.85 9.78
CA PHE A 119 -9.90 -8.53 11.06
C PHE A 119 -10.56 -9.89 10.90
N VAL A 120 -9.77 -10.95 11.08
CA VAL A 120 -10.21 -12.32 10.89
C VAL A 120 -9.96 -13.06 12.19
N LYS A 121 -11.02 -13.60 12.79
CA LYS A 121 -10.89 -14.47 13.96
C LYS A 121 -10.43 -15.84 13.49
N SER A 122 -9.33 -16.34 14.05
CA SER A 122 -8.71 -17.60 13.62
C SER A 122 -9.69 -18.77 13.74
N SER A 123 -10.54 -18.79 14.78
CA SER A 123 -11.54 -19.85 14.99
C SER A 123 -12.63 -19.91 13.91
N HIS A 124 -12.84 -18.81 13.18
CA HIS A 124 -13.80 -18.76 12.08
C HIS A 124 -13.21 -19.30 10.78
N ILE A 125 -11.91 -19.55 10.70
CA ILE A 125 -11.24 -20.00 9.47
C ILE A 125 -11.44 -21.51 9.30
N ALA A 126 -11.92 -21.90 8.13
CA ALA A 126 -12.02 -23.31 7.73
C ALA A 126 -10.73 -23.76 7.05
N ARG A 127 -10.27 -22.98 6.07
CA ARG A 127 -9.08 -23.26 5.27
C ARG A 127 -8.48 -21.98 4.71
N ALA A 128 -7.19 -22.05 4.41
CA ALA A 128 -6.47 -20.99 3.71
C ALA A 128 -5.70 -21.58 2.53
N TYR A 129 -5.63 -20.89 1.40
CA TYR A 129 -4.87 -21.36 0.23
C TYR A 129 -4.40 -20.22 -0.64
N LEU A 130 -3.38 -20.49 -1.47
CA LEU A 130 -2.90 -19.51 -2.44
C LEU A 130 -3.64 -19.64 -3.78
N ARG A 131 -4.09 -18.52 -4.31
CA ARG A 131 -4.71 -18.38 -5.64
C ARG A 131 -3.89 -17.41 -6.48
N GLN A 132 -3.50 -17.80 -7.69
CA GLN A 132 -2.85 -16.87 -8.61
C GLN A 132 -3.87 -15.87 -9.18
N THR A 133 -3.58 -14.58 -9.08
CA THR A 133 -4.38 -13.51 -9.66
C THR A 133 -3.87 -13.22 -11.07
N ASN A 134 -4.73 -13.42 -12.06
CA ASN A 134 -4.44 -13.19 -13.46
C ASN A 134 -5.21 -11.98 -13.96
N ALA A 135 -4.56 -11.11 -14.72
CA ALA A 135 -5.23 -10.05 -15.47
C ALA A 135 -5.15 -10.30 -16.96
N ARG A 136 -6.21 -9.92 -17.66
CA ARG A 136 -6.26 -9.97 -19.12
C ARG A 136 -5.65 -8.70 -19.69
N VAL A 137 -4.49 -8.83 -20.29
CA VAL A 137 -3.82 -7.73 -20.98
C VAL A 137 -4.10 -7.85 -22.47
N THR A 138 -4.55 -6.75 -23.07
CA THR A 138 -4.68 -6.63 -24.53
C THR A 138 -3.58 -5.68 -24.99
N TYR A 139 -2.76 -6.12 -25.93
CA TYR A 139 -1.72 -5.29 -26.54
C TYR A 139 -1.70 -5.51 -28.05
N GLU A 140 -1.30 -4.47 -28.77
CA GLU A 140 -1.19 -4.50 -30.22
C GLU A 140 0.16 -5.07 -30.62
N LYS A 141 0.16 -6.06 -31.51
CA LYS A 141 1.37 -6.63 -32.10
C LYS A 141 1.18 -6.71 -33.61
N ALA A 142 1.94 -5.92 -34.35
CA ALA A 142 1.99 -5.92 -35.83
C ALA A 142 0.59 -5.93 -36.46
N SER A 143 -0.21 -4.91 -36.18
CA SER A 143 -1.57 -4.72 -36.73
C SER A 143 -2.61 -5.77 -36.29
N SER A 144 -2.32 -6.54 -35.23
CA SER A 144 -3.25 -7.47 -34.61
C SER A 144 -3.36 -7.25 -33.10
N ASN A 145 -4.56 -7.36 -32.54
CA ASN A 145 -4.78 -7.27 -31.09
C ASN A 145 -4.61 -8.65 -30.46
N VAL A 146 -3.58 -8.80 -29.63
CA VAL A 146 -3.30 -10.04 -28.90
C VAL A 146 -3.84 -9.89 -27.48
N LYS A 147 -4.71 -10.84 -27.07
CA LYS A 147 -5.22 -10.94 -25.71
C LYS A 147 -4.46 -12.03 -24.97
N LYS A 148 -3.74 -11.68 -23.90
CA LYS A 148 -3.00 -12.64 -23.09
C LYS A 148 -3.38 -12.50 -21.62
N ASN A 149 -3.60 -13.62 -20.95
CA ASN A 149 -3.71 -13.64 -19.49
C ASN A 149 -2.30 -13.63 -18.92
N VAL A 150 -2.02 -12.68 -18.03
CA VAL A 150 -0.73 -12.51 -17.36
C VAL A 150 -0.97 -12.63 -15.86
N ALA A 151 -0.14 -13.44 -15.19
CA ALA A 151 -0.13 -13.50 -13.74
C ALA A 151 0.38 -12.15 -13.21
N ILE A 152 -0.45 -11.47 -12.43
CA ILE A 152 -0.15 -10.15 -11.87
C ILE A 152 0.13 -10.20 -10.37
N GLY A 153 -0.28 -11.27 -9.69
CA GLY A 153 -0.05 -11.43 -8.26
C GLY A 153 -0.56 -12.76 -7.72
N VAL A 154 -0.57 -12.86 -6.40
CA VAL A 154 -0.98 -14.02 -5.63
C VAL A 154 -1.89 -13.56 -4.50
N GLU A 155 -3.01 -14.24 -4.32
CA GLU A 155 -3.95 -14.00 -3.22
C GLU A 155 -3.89 -15.15 -2.22
N LEU A 156 -3.77 -14.83 -0.93
CA LEU A 156 -4.11 -15.78 0.12
C LEU A 156 -5.61 -15.69 0.38
N VAL A 157 -6.33 -16.72 -0.05
CA VAL A 157 -7.77 -16.84 0.17
C VAL A 157 -7.99 -17.53 1.51
N VAL A 158 -8.80 -16.91 2.35
CA VAL A 158 -9.26 -17.44 3.64
C VAL A 158 -10.74 -17.70 3.52
N GLU A 159 -11.12 -18.97 3.64
CA GLU A 159 -12.51 -19.37 3.67
C GLU A 159 -13.01 -19.55 5.10
N TYR A 160 -14.22 -19.05 5.34
CA TYR A 160 -14.85 -19.13 6.64
C TYR A 160 -15.56 -20.48 6.84
N ARG A 161 -15.64 -20.91 8.10
CA ARG A 161 -16.47 -22.05 8.50
C ARG A 161 -17.93 -21.68 8.32
N GLU A 162 -18.70 -22.63 7.78
CA GLU A 162 -20.15 -22.53 7.70
C GLU A 162 -20.75 -22.29 9.09
N GLY A 163 -21.69 -21.35 9.20
CA GLY A 163 -22.33 -21.00 10.47
C GLY A 163 -21.55 -20.02 11.35
N SER A 164 -20.34 -19.60 10.96
CA SER A 164 -19.64 -18.51 11.65
C SER A 164 -20.31 -17.16 11.36
N GLU A 165 -20.23 -16.19 12.28
CA GLU A 165 -20.79 -14.85 12.07
C GLU A 165 -20.20 -14.14 10.83
N ALA A 166 -18.96 -14.50 10.47
CA ALA A 166 -18.24 -13.98 9.31
C ALA A 166 -18.63 -14.67 7.98
N SER A 167 -19.40 -15.76 8.01
CA SER A 167 -19.82 -16.52 6.81
C SER A 167 -20.76 -15.77 5.86
N LYS A 168 -21.21 -14.55 6.22
CA LYS A 168 -21.93 -13.65 5.31
C LYS A 168 -21.09 -13.28 4.07
N SER A 169 -19.77 -13.28 4.20
CA SER A 169 -18.82 -13.35 3.08
C SER A 169 -18.26 -14.76 3.03
N SER A 170 -18.33 -15.44 1.89
CA SER A 170 -17.82 -16.81 1.76
C SER A 170 -16.30 -16.90 1.94
N GLU A 171 -15.57 -15.87 1.47
CA GLU A 171 -14.11 -15.81 1.51
C GLU A 171 -13.59 -14.37 1.66
N ILE A 172 -12.35 -14.26 2.14
CA ILE A 172 -11.55 -13.03 2.06
C ILE A 172 -10.26 -13.36 1.32
N ALA A 173 -9.84 -12.47 0.43
CA ALA A 173 -8.58 -12.58 -0.29
C ALA A 173 -7.60 -11.49 0.17
N MET A 174 -6.40 -11.89 0.58
CA MET A 174 -5.28 -11.01 0.90
C MET A 174 -4.33 -10.99 -0.28
N TYR A 175 -4.11 -9.84 -0.89
CA TYR A 175 -3.29 -9.74 -2.10
C TYR A 175 -1.80 -9.59 -1.79
N PHE A 176 -0.96 -10.19 -2.65
CA PHE A 176 0.50 -10.14 -2.66
C PHE A 176 0.99 -10.00 -4.11
N ASP A 177 2.10 -9.30 -4.34
CA ASP A 177 2.65 -9.16 -5.70
C ASP A 177 3.29 -10.46 -6.21
N ASN A 178 3.78 -11.31 -5.31
CA ASN A 178 4.43 -12.57 -5.68
C ASN A 178 4.46 -13.59 -4.53
N ASN A 179 4.80 -14.84 -4.86
CA ASN A 179 4.95 -15.93 -3.90
C ASN A 179 6.02 -15.66 -2.83
N GLY A 180 7.04 -14.86 -3.12
CA GLY A 180 8.07 -14.49 -2.15
C GLY A 180 7.53 -13.66 -0.99
N GLN A 181 6.46 -12.88 -1.21
CA GLN A 181 5.76 -12.14 -0.16
C GLN A 181 4.72 -13.01 0.58
N ALA A 182 4.10 -13.97 -0.11
CA ALA A 182 3.08 -14.85 0.46
C ALA A 182 3.68 -15.98 1.32
N ALA A 183 4.81 -16.57 0.92
CA ALA A 183 5.42 -17.71 1.61
C ALA A 183 5.76 -17.44 3.09
N PRO A 184 6.34 -16.28 3.47
CA PRO A 184 6.55 -15.95 4.88
C PRO A 184 5.25 -15.91 5.68
N VAL A 185 4.16 -15.40 5.09
CA VAL A 185 2.86 -15.33 5.76
C VAL A 185 2.29 -16.73 6.01
N LEU A 186 2.41 -17.65 5.04
CA LEU A 186 2.01 -19.04 5.25
C LEU A 186 2.77 -19.69 6.42
N SER A 187 4.08 -19.45 6.53
CA SER A 187 4.88 -19.94 7.65
C SER A 187 4.42 -19.37 9.00
N LEU A 188 4.00 -18.10 9.03
CA LEU A 188 3.42 -17.51 10.25
C LEU A 188 2.10 -18.16 10.63
N ILE A 189 1.26 -18.49 9.65
CA ILE A 189 -0.02 -19.18 9.86
C ILE A 189 0.21 -20.57 10.44
N GLN A 190 1.10 -21.36 9.87
CA GLN A 190 1.41 -22.69 10.40
C GLN A 190 1.93 -22.64 11.83
N LYS A 191 2.71 -21.62 12.17
CA LYS A 191 3.29 -21.43 13.52
C LYS A 191 2.23 -21.12 14.58
N HIS A 192 1.30 -20.21 14.29
CA HIS A 192 0.33 -19.70 15.28
C HIS A 192 -1.03 -20.39 15.22
N CYS A 193 -1.37 -20.98 14.07
CA CYS A 193 -2.67 -21.60 13.82
C CYS A 193 -2.49 -22.97 13.14
N PRO A 194 -1.85 -23.95 13.79
CA PRO A 194 -1.55 -25.26 13.19
C PRO A 194 -2.80 -26.07 12.83
N HIS A 195 -3.96 -25.71 13.38
CA HIS A 195 -5.26 -26.34 13.09
C HIS A 195 -5.86 -25.90 11.75
N ILE A 196 -5.32 -24.86 11.11
CA ILE A 196 -5.82 -24.38 9.81
C ILE A 196 -5.13 -25.14 8.70
N VAL A 197 -5.93 -25.77 7.85
CA VAL A 197 -5.44 -26.49 6.66
C VAL A 197 -5.00 -25.47 5.61
N ILE A 198 -3.72 -25.51 5.26
CA ILE A 198 -3.14 -24.71 4.16
C ILE A 198 -3.04 -25.60 2.92
N LYS A 199 -3.65 -25.17 1.81
CA LYS A 199 -3.57 -25.86 0.50
C LYS A 199 -2.85 -25.03 -0.55
#